data_AF-A0A9N9K0G3-F1
#
_entry.id   AF-A0A9N9K0G3-F1
#
_cell.length_a   1.000
_cell.length_b   1.000
_cell.length_c   1.000
_cell.angle_alpha   90.00
_cell.angle_beta   90.00
_cell.angle_gamma   90.00
#
_symmetry.space_group_name_H-M   'P 1'
#
loop_
_entity.id
_entity.type
_entity.pdbx_description
1 polymer ?
#
loop_
_entity_poly.entity_id
_entity_poly.type
_entity_poly.pdbx_seq_one_letter_code
_entity_poly.pdbx_strand_id
1 'polypeptide(L)'
;NESSAKRKSLTGAQKAEICYLKQKEKDRWLSLEPESGEPPEPLNIKDAIDFTATAWKKNSSLTNESDLTDEIQNLIGQLPLDQPMSAHQYIIADNNLIATKIPTDEEIIESVKNHECIEPEDKSPKKLISFVQALEFIKGISSFLEQQPDGNFKVKDSFIRGLRQLKKEVNIKHIALKQQATLDTFIHSTN
;
A
#
# COMPACT_ATOMS: atom_id res chain seq x y z
N ASN A 1 20.68 21.87 10.94
CA ASN A 1 21.55 20.78 11.42
C ASN A 1 21.05 19.46 10.88
N GLU A 2 21.77 18.97 9.88
CA GLU A 2 21.53 17.71 9.18
C GLU A 2 21.60 16.54 10.16
N SER A 3 20.55 15.73 10.21
CA SER A 3 20.66 14.35 10.70
C SER A 3 20.33 13.42 9.52
N SER A 4 21.23 13.45 8.53
CA SER A 4 21.26 12.45 7.47
C SER A 4 21.81 11.16 8.09
N ALA A 5 20.95 10.16 8.24
CA ALA A 5 21.33 8.81 8.61
C ALA A 5 22.26 8.24 7.52
N LYS A 6 23.58 8.44 7.70
CA LYS A 6 24.62 7.78 6.92
C LYS A 6 24.43 6.27 7.06
N ARG A 7 23.90 5.61 6.01
CA ARG A 7 24.00 4.16 5.87
C ARG A 7 25.50 3.83 5.84
N LYS A 8 26.04 3.37 6.98
CA LYS A 8 27.43 2.94 7.09
C LYS A 8 27.62 1.80 6.09
N SER A 9 28.45 2.02 5.08
CA SER A 9 28.85 0.96 4.16
C SER A 9 29.59 -0.12 4.94
N LEU A 10 29.15 -1.37 4.80
CA LEU A 10 29.81 -2.52 5.42
C LEU A 10 31.25 -2.61 4.89
N THR A 11 32.21 -2.71 5.81
CA THR A 11 33.62 -2.89 5.46
C THR A 11 33.84 -4.27 4.82
N GLY A 12 34.94 -4.44 4.09
CA GLY A 12 35.28 -5.72 3.46
C GLY A 12 35.29 -6.90 4.45
N ALA A 13 35.77 -6.65 5.68
CA ALA A 13 35.76 -7.63 6.77
C ALA A 13 34.33 -8.00 7.23
N GLN A 14 33.44 -7.02 7.35
CA GLN A 14 32.04 -7.28 7.73
C GLN A 14 31.29 -8.10 6.66
N LYS A 15 31.61 -7.88 5.38
CA LYS A 15 31.04 -8.67 4.29
C LYS A 15 31.56 -10.11 4.28
N ALA A 16 32.84 -10.31 4.57
CA ALA A 16 33.44 -11.64 4.68
C ALA A 16 32.81 -12.45 5.84
N GLU A 17 32.60 -11.81 6.99
CA GLU A 17 31.97 -12.43 8.16
C GLU A 17 30.53 -12.90 7.87
N ILE A 18 29.74 -12.05 7.20
CA ILE A 18 28.37 -12.43 6.79
C ILE A 18 28.38 -13.62 5.83
N CYS A 19 29.36 -13.68 4.92
CA CYS A 19 29.48 -14.80 3.98
C CYS A 19 29.81 -16.11 4.71
N TYR A 20 30.73 -16.05 5.67
CA TYR A 20 31.11 -17.19 6.51
C TYR A 20 29.92 -17.72 7.32
N LEU A 21 29.16 -16.84 7.97
CA LEU A 21 27.99 -17.23 8.77
C LEU A 21 26.89 -17.89 7.92
N LYS A 22 26.63 -17.37 6.72
CA LYS A 22 25.67 -17.97 5.79
C LYS A 22 26.06 -19.38 5.37
N GLN A 23 27.36 -19.60 5.11
CA GLN A 23 27.85 -20.93 4.74
C GLN A 23 27.70 -21.90 5.90
N LYS A 24 28.07 -21.48 7.12
CA LYS A 24 27.91 -22.29 8.34
C LYS A 24 26.47 -22.68 8.61
N GLU A 25 25.52 -21.78 8.39
CA GLU A 25 24.09 -22.07 8.56
C GLU A 25 23.58 -23.05 7.50
N LYS A 26 23.99 -22.87 6.24
CA LYS A 26 23.69 -23.82 5.15
C LYS A 26 24.20 -25.23 5.47
N ASP A 27 25.42 -25.34 5.96
CA ASP A 27 26.03 -26.63 6.31
C ASP A 27 25.32 -27.28 7.52
N ARG A 28 24.82 -26.49 8.46
CA ARG A 28 23.97 -26.96 9.57
C ARG A 28 22.65 -27.56 9.06
N TRP A 29 21.97 -26.90 8.13
CA TRP A 29 20.73 -27.41 7.54
C TRP A 29 20.96 -28.69 6.74
N LEU A 30 22.08 -28.82 6.03
CA LEU A 30 22.42 -30.07 5.32
C LEU A 30 22.81 -31.22 6.26
N SER A 31 23.26 -30.92 7.47
CA SER A 31 23.64 -31.91 8.48
C SER A 31 22.47 -32.38 9.35
N LEU A 32 21.27 -31.81 9.16
CA LEU A 32 20.03 -32.37 9.70
C LEU A 32 19.66 -33.59 8.88
N GLU A 33 20.30 -34.71 9.15
CA GLU A 33 19.75 -36.01 8.74
C GLU A 33 18.40 -36.20 9.44
N PRO A 34 17.35 -36.66 8.74
CA PRO A 34 16.16 -37.12 9.42
C PRO A 34 16.58 -38.25 10.37
N GLU A 35 16.21 -38.14 11.65
CA GLU A 35 16.44 -39.20 12.63
C GLU A 35 16.02 -40.54 12.03
N SER A 36 16.90 -41.54 12.15
CA SER A 36 16.74 -42.88 11.61
C SER A 36 15.41 -43.50 12.07
N GLY A 37 14.39 -43.36 11.24
CA GLY A 37 13.14 -44.12 11.28
C GLY A 37 12.89 -44.67 9.89
N GLU A 38 12.27 -45.84 9.81
CA GLU A 38 11.85 -46.43 8.53
C GLU A 38 11.14 -45.38 7.66
N PRO A 39 11.37 -45.38 6.33
CA PRO A 39 10.70 -44.44 5.44
C PRO A 39 9.20 -44.55 5.70
N PRO A 40 8.51 -43.45 6.04
CA PRO A 40 7.10 -43.50 6.38
C PRO A 40 6.36 -44.14 5.21
N GLU A 41 5.45 -45.07 5.53
CA GLU A 41 4.62 -45.70 4.52
C GLU A 41 4.01 -44.61 3.63
N PRO A 42 4.02 -44.80 2.29
CA PRO A 42 3.57 -43.79 1.37
C PRO A 42 2.13 -43.40 1.73
N LEU A 43 1.99 -42.15 2.20
CA LEU A 43 0.75 -41.61 2.71
C LEU A 43 -0.30 -41.64 1.59
N ASN A 44 -1.32 -42.47 1.75
CA ASN A 44 -2.46 -42.48 0.83
C ASN A 44 -3.22 -41.17 0.97
N ILE A 45 -3.46 -40.48 -0.15
CA ILE A 45 -4.16 -39.20 -0.18
C ILE A 45 -5.54 -39.30 0.52
N LYS A 46 -6.23 -40.43 0.39
CA LYS A 46 -7.52 -40.64 1.06
C LYS A 46 -7.37 -40.69 2.58
N ASP A 47 -6.39 -41.45 3.06
CA ASP A 47 -6.15 -41.59 4.50
C ASP A 47 -5.70 -40.26 5.12
N ALA A 48 -4.96 -39.43 4.37
CA ALA A 48 -4.60 -38.07 4.78
C ALA A 48 -5.81 -37.13 4.86
N ILE A 49 -6.71 -37.19 3.86
CA ILE A 49 -7.95 -36.42 3.85
C ILE A 49 -8.85 -36.86 5.01
N ASP A 50 -9.01 -38.16 5.22
CA ASP A 50 -9.86 -38.71 6.29
C ASP A 50 -9.29 -38.39 7.68
N PHE A 51 -7.97 -38.48 7.84
CA PHE A 51 -7.28 -38.09 9.07
C PHE A 51 -7.50 -36.61 9.40
N THR A 52 -7.29 -35.72 8.42
CA THR A 52 -7.50 -34.29 8.62
C THR A 52 -8.96 -33.98 8.89
N ALA A 53 -9.91 -34.53 8.12
CA ALA A 53 -11.35 -34.33 8.34
C ALA A 53 -11.79 -34.80 9.74
N THR A 54 -11.27 -35.95 10.20
CA THR A 54 -11.56 -36.48 11.53
C THR A 54 -10.97 -35.60 12.63
N ALA A 55 -9.75 -35.08 12.45
CA ALA A 55 -9.12 -34.17 13.38
C ALA A 55 -9.90 -32.85 13.50
N TRP A 56 -10.32 -32.25 12.38
CA TRP A 56 -11.14 -31.04 12.35
C TRP A 56 -12.50 -31.25 13.02
N LYS A 57 -13.18 -32.37 12.72
CA LYS A 57 -14.47 -32.70 13.32
C LYS A 57 -14.36 -32.90 14.84
N LYS A 58 -13.32 -33.60 15.29
CA LYS A 58 -13.06 -33.81 16.72
C LYS A 58 -12.78 -32.49 17.44
N ASN A 59 -12.00 -31.59 16.83
CA ASN A 59 -11.70 -30.28 17.40
C ASN A 59 -12.97 -29.42 17.50
N SER A 60 -13.80 -29.41 16.46
CA SER A 60 -15.08 -28.69 16.44
C SER A 60 -16.08 -29.20 17.50
N SER A 61 -16.03 -30.48 17.88
CA SER A 61 -16.89 -31.04 18.93
C SER A 61 -16.33 -30.87 20.35
N LEU A 62 -15.06 -30.50 20.51
CA LEU A 62 -14.40 -30.32 21.82
C LEU A 62 -14.49 -28.89 22.35
N THR A 63 -14.86 -27.93 21.51
CA THR A 63 -15.08 -26.54 21.89
C THR A 63 -16.57 -26.33 22.16
N ASN A 64 -16.95 -26.14 23.42
CA ASN A 64 -18.31 -25.71 23.74
C ASN A 64 -18.50 -24.30 23.16
N GLU A 65 -19.59 -24.04 22.44
CA GLU A 65 -19.83 -22.71 21.84
C GLU A 65 -19.86 -21.58 22.89
N SER A 66 -20.17 -21.90 24.15
CA SER A 66 -20.09 -20.98 25.29
C SER A 66 -18.64 -20.55 25.56
N ASP A 67 -17.69 -21.47 25.57
CA ASP A 67 -16.29 -21.20 25.90
C ASP A 67 -15.64 -20.31 24.83
N LEU A 68 -16.01 -20.51 23.56
CA LEU A 68 -15.57 -19.69 22.43
C LEU A 68 -16.17 -18.28 22.47
N THR A 69 -17.43 -18.15 22.87
CA THR A 69 -18.10 -16.84 22.98
C THR A 69 -17.46 -15.99 24.08
N ASP A 70 -17.09 -16.62 25.20
CA ASP A 70 -16.41 -15.96 26.31
C ASP A 70 -14.98 -15.52 25.93
N GLU A 71 -14.25 -16.35 25.18
CA GLU A 71 -12.92 -16.01 24.66
C GLU A 71 -12.99 -14.80 23.71
N ILE A 72 -13.93 -14.81 22.75
CA ILE A 72 -14.15 -13.70 21.82
C ILE A 72 -14.52 -12.42 22.59
N GLN A 73 -15.37 -12.52 23.61
CA GLN A 73 -15.76 -11.37 24.42
C GLN A 73 -14.57 -10.77 25.17
N ASN A 74 -13.66 -11.62 25.68
CA ASN A 74 -12.43 -11.19 26.33
C ASN A 74 -11.45 -10.53 25.36
N LEU A 75 -11.33 -11.04 24.12
CA LEU A 75 -10.51 -10.42 23.08
C LEU A 75 -11.06 -9.07 22.64
N ILE A 76 -12.38 -8.96 22.48
CA ILE A 76 -13.04 -7.68 22.14
C ILE A 76 -12.81 -6.65 23.27
N GLY A 77 -12.85 -7.08 24.53
CA GLY A 77 -12.61 -6.21 25.68
C GLY A 77 -11.18 -5.66 25.80
N GLN A 78 -10.20 -6.27 25.13
CA GLN A 78 -8.81 -5.78 25.08
C GLN A 78 -8.60 -4.70 24.03
N LEU A 79 -9.55 -4.49 23.12
CA LEU A 79 -9.45 -3.46 22.09
C LEU A 79 -9.74 -2.07 22.69
N PRO A 80 -8.99 -1.02 22.31
CA PRO A 80 -9.23 0.35 22.79
C PRO A 80 -10.41 0.98 22.04
N LEU A 81 -11.61 0.40 22.21
CA LEU A 81 -12.86 0.86 21.62
C LEU A 81 -13.70 1.55 22.69
N ASP A 82 -14.17 2.76 22.43
CA ASP A 82 -15.04 3.51 23.36
C ASP A 82 -16.39 2.81 23.59
N GLN A 83 -16.84 2.03 22.60
CA GLN A 83 -18.06 1.22 22.65
C GLN A 83 -17.80 -0.14 21.98
N PRO A 84 -17.23 -1.11 22.72
CA PRO A 84 -17.03 -2.45 22.19
C PRO A 84 -18.37 -3.16 21.98
N MET A 85 -18.51 -3.84 20.84
CA MET A 85 -19.67 -4.70 20.58
C MET A 85 -19.60 -6.00 21.39
N SER A 86 -20.73 -6.68 21.59
CA SER A 86 -20.71 -8.01 22.22
C SER A 86 -20.17 -9.08 21.27
N ALA A 87 -19.60 -10.16 21.81
CA ALA A 87 -19.17 -11.33 21.06
C ALA A 87 -20.30 -11.91 20.21
N HIS A 88 -21.53 -11.95 20.75
CA HIS A 88 -22.69 -12.41 20.01
C HIS A 88 -23.01 -11.52 18.79
N GLN A 89 -22.96 -10.19 18.96
CA GLN A 89 -23.15 -9.24 17.85
C GLN A 89 -22.03 -9.35 16.81
N TYR A 90 -20.79 -9.56 17.26
CA TYR A 90 -19.64 -9.79 16.39
C TYR A 90 -19.82 -11.06 15.54
N ILE A 91 -20.17 -12.19 16.18
CA ILE A 91 -20.41 -13.47 15.50
C ILE A 91 -21.54 -13.36 14.47
N ILE A 92 -22.64 -12.68 14.81
CA ILE A 92 -23.74 -12.45 13.86
C ILE A 92 -23.28 -11.58 12.69
N ALA A 93 -22.52 -10.51 12.94
CA ALA A 93 -22.00 -9.64 11.90
C ALA A 93 -21.05 -10.38 10.96
N ASP A 94 -20.16 -11.21 11.50
CA ASP A 94 -19.20 -12.02 10.74
C ASP A 94 -19.90 -13.10 9.90
N ASN A 95 -20.85 -13.83 10.50
CA ASN A 95 -21.67 -14.80 9.77
C ASN A 95 -22.49 -14.15 8.65
N ASN A 96 -23.00 -12.94 8.89
CA ASN A 96 -23.71 -12.18 7.86
C ASN A 96 -22.76 -11.60 6.79
N LEU A 97 -21.50 -11.32 7.12
CA LEU A 97 -20.46 -10.95 6.16
C LEU A 97 -20.12 -12.13 5.25
N ILE A 98 -20.04 -13.35 5.79
CA ILE A 98 -19.92 -14.57 4.97
C ILE A 98 -21.17 -14.78 4.10
N ALA A 99 -22.35 -14.40 4.60
CA ALA A 99 -23.60 -14.41 3.84
C ALA A 99 -23.70 -13.31 2.76
N THR A 100 -22.77 -12.33 2.75
CA THR A 100 -22.59 -11.47 1.57
C THR A 100 -21.89 -12.26 0.48
N LYS A 101 -22.70 -13.00 -0.27
CA LYS A 101 -22.48 -13.60 -1.60
C LYS A 101 -21.00 -13.72 -1.99
N ILE A 102 -20.46 -14.95 -1.91
CA ILE A 102 -19.24 -15.30 -2.63
C ILE A 102 -19.41 -14.80 -4.07
N PRO A 103 -18.50 -13.95 -4.58
CA PRO A 103 -18.67 -13.34 -5.89
C PRO A 103 -18.78 -14.46 -6.93
N THR A 104 -19.80 -14.37 -7.77
CA THR A 104 -20.00 -15.33 -8.86
C THR A 104 -18.85 -15.21 -9.87
N ASP A 105 -18.56 -16.28 -10.60
CA ASP A 105 -17.49 -16.28 -11.61
C ASP A 105 -17.64 -15.10 -12.58
N GLU A 106 -18.86 -14.71 -12.94
CA GLU A 106 -19.12 -13.51 -13.77
C GLU A 106 -18.68 -12.21 -13.11
N GLU A 107 -18.86 -12.06 -11.79
CA GLU A 107 -18.46 -10.88 -11.01
C GLU A 107 -16.94 -10.85 -10.77
N ILE A 108 -16.32 -12.03 -10.64
CA ILE A 108 -14.87 -12.20 -10.64
C ILE A 108 -14.29 -11.85 -12.02
N ILE A 109 -14.92 -12.30 -13.09
CA ILE A 109 -14.48 -12.00 -14.46
C ILE A 109 -14.64 -10.50 -14.78
N GLU A 110 -15.74 -9.86 -14.33
CA GLU A 110 -15.96 -8.42 -14.48
C GLU A 110 -14.93 -7.59 -13.70
N SER A 111 -14.61 -8.02 -12.47
CA SER A 111 -13.57 -7.38 -11.66
C SER A 111 -12.19 -7.54 -12.32
N VAL A 112 -11.83 -8.73 -12.80
CA VAL A 112 -10.55 -8.96 -13.50
C VAL A 112 -10.47 -8.22 -14.85
N LYS A 113 -11.55 -8.16 -15.62
CA LYS A 113 -11.61 -7.39 -16.89
C LYS A 113 -11.37 -5.89 -16.68
N ASN A 114 -11.71 -5.37 -15.50
CA ASN A 114 -11.46 -3.98 -15.11
C ASN A 114 -10.11 -3.74 -14.41
N HIS A 115 -9.25 -4.77 -14.29
CA HIS A 115 -7.93 -4.66 -13.69
C HIS A 115 -6.85 -4.89 -14.74
N GLU A 116 -6.55 -3.87 -15.54
CA GLU A 116 -5.15 -3.58 -15.77
C GLU A 116 -4.54 -3.25 -14.40
N CYS A 117 -3.42 -3.87 -14.05
CA CYS A 117 -2.64 -3.54 -12.86
C CYS A 117 -2.23 -2.06 -12.90
N ILE A 118 -3.11 -1.19 -12.44
CA ILE A 118 -2.87 0.22 -12.24
C ILE A 118 -2.52 0.31 -10.76
N GLU A 119 -1.22 0.56 -10.47
CA GLU A 119 -0.81 1.15 -9.20
C GLU A 119 -1.81 2.25 -8.81
N PRO A 120 -2.09 2.53 -7.51
CA PRO A 120 -3.08 3.52 -7.12
C PRO A 120 -2.69 4.92 -7.61
N GLU A 121 -2.98 5.22 -8.88
CA GLU A 121 -3.24 6.56 -9.34
C GLU A 121 -4.59 6.92 -8.73
N ASP A 122 -4.54 7.86 -7.79
CA ASP A 122 -5.65 8.68 -7.31
C ASP A 122 -6.64 8.96 -8.45
N LYS A 123 -7.70 8.13 -8.56
CA LYS A 123 -8.82 8.26 -9.51
C LYS A 123 -9.87 9.24 -8.99
N SER A 124 -9.49 10.22 -8.17
CA SER A 124 -10.28 11.45 -8.13
C SER A 124 -10.17 12.11 -9.52
N PRO A 125 -11.26 12.71 -10.06
CA PRO A 125 -11.13 13.50 -11.28
C PRO A 125 -10.09 14.60 -10.98
N LYS A 126 -8.87 14.46 -11.53
CA LYS A 126 -7.78 15.43 -11.40
C LYS A 126 -8.35 16.75 -11.89
N LYS A 127 -8.77 17.60 -10.96
CA LYS A 127 -9.44 18.87 -11.26
C LYS A 127 -8.49 19.65 -12.16
N LEU A 128 -8.92 19.91 -13.40
CA LEU A 128 -8.14 20.70 -14.35
C LEU A 128 -7.87 22.07 -13.73
N ILE A 129 -6.60 22.33 -13.42
CA ILE A 129 -6.14 23.61 -12.89
C ILE A 129 -5.99 24.57 -14.08
N SER A 130 -6.66 25.73 -14.01
CA SER A 130 -6.52 26.76 -15.03
C SER A 130 -5.12 27.39 -15.02
N PHE A 131 -4.71 28.00 -16.14
CA PHE A 131 -3.44 28.75 -16.23
C PHE A 131 -3.33 29.85 -15.16
N VAL A 132 -4.45 30.48 -14.78
CA VAL A 132 -4.48 31.51 -13.73
C VAL A 132 -4.17 30.91 -12.36
N GLN A 133 -4.82 29.80 -12.01
CA GLN A 133 -4.58 29.08 -10.75
C GLN A 133 -3.15 28.54 -10.67
N ALA A 134 -2.61 28.01 -11.77
CA ALA A 134 -1.22 27.57 -11.83
C ALA A 134 -0.23 28.71 -11.53
N LEU A 135 -0.48 29.92 -12.06
CA LEU A 135 0.34 31.10 -11.77
C LEU A 135 0.22 31.55 -10.30
N GLU A 136 -0.97 31.45 -9.70
CA GLU A 136 -1.19 31.74 -8.28
C GLU A 136 -0.42 30.77 -7.38
N PHE A 137 -0.45 29.47 -7.69
CA PHE A 137 0.32 28.47 -6.94
C PHE A 137 1.83 28.70 -7.06
N ILE A 138 2.34 28.97 -8.26
CA ILE A 138 3.76 29.29 -8.47
C ILE A 138 4.16 30.55 -7.68
N LYS A 139 3.28 31.56 -7.63
CA LYS A 139 3.51 32.77 -6.83
C LYS A 139 3.52 32.46 -5.34
N GLY A 140 2.57 31.65 -4.85
CA GLY A 140 2.51 31.21 -3.46
C GLY A 140 3.76 30.45 -3.04
N ILE A 141 4.24 29.52 -3.88
CA ILE A 141 5.49 28.79 -3.65
C ILE A 141 6.68 29.76 -3.64
N SER A 142 6.75 30.71 -4.58
CA SER A 142 7.84 31.69 -4.62
C SER A 142 7.87 32.56 -3.34
N SER A 143 6.72 33.06 -2.89
CA SER A 143 6.63 33.87 -1.68
C SER A 143 6.92 33.04 -0.42
N PHE A 144 6.48 31.79 -0.36
CA PHE A 144 6.83 30.88 0.73
C PHE A 144 8.36 30.71 0.84
N LEU A 145 9.05 30.58 -0.29
CA LEU A 145 10.51 30.44 -0.33
C LEU A 145 11.23 31.72 0.11
N GLU A 146 10.71 32.89 -0.26
CA GLU A 146 11.27 34.20 0.15
C GLU A 146 11.04 34.49 1.65
N GLN A 147 9.97 33.96 2.24
CA GLN A 147 9.61 34.16 3.64
C GLN A 147 10.31 33.20 4.61
N GLN A 148 11.08 32.22 4.12
CA GLN A 148 11.78 31.30 5.03
C GLN A 148 12.93 32.03 5.73
N PRO A 149 12.89 32.17 7.07
CA PRO A 149 14.00 32.76 7.81
C PRO A 149 15.22 31.82 7.74
N ASP A 150 16.38 32.46 7.60
CA ASP A 150 17.63 31.90 7.14
C ASP A 150 17.99 30.51 7.70
N GLY A 151 18.09 29.54 6.78
CA GLY A 151 19.05 28.45 6.88
C GLY A 151 18.51 27.03 7.04
N ASN A 152 17.24 26.83 7.38
CA ASN A 152 16.69 25.48 7.58
C ASN A 152 16.06 24.86 6.32
N PHE A 153 15.58 25.69 5.39
CA PHE A 153 14.99 25.25 4.12
C PHE A 153 15.91 25.62 2.95
N LYS A 154 17.03 24.90 2.81
CA LYS A 154 17.96 25.08 1.67
C LYS A 154 17.37 24.49 0.40
N VAL A 155 16.66 25.31 -0.36
CA VAL A 155 16.26 24.96 -1.73
C VAL A 155 17.43 25.18 -2.67
N LYS A 156 17.69 24.22 -3.56
CA LYS A 156 18.74 24.35 -4.58
C LYS A 156 18.39 25.50 -5.53
N ASP A 157 19.36 26.34 -5.87
CA ASP A 157 19.18 27.43 -6.85
C ASP A 157 18.67 26.95 -8.22
N SER A 158 19.00 25.69 -8.59
CA SER A 158 18.47 25.06 -9.80
C SER A 158 16.94 24.92 -9.77
N PHE A 159 16.35 24.66 -8.59
CA PHE A 159 14.90 24.58 -8.41
C PHE A 159 14.26 25.96 -8.50
N ILE A 160 14.86 26.99 -7.88
CA ILE A 160 14.38 28.38 -8.00
C ILE A 160 14.39 28.85 -9.45
N ARG A 161 15.46 28.52 -10.20
CA ARG A 161 15.56 28.79 -11.63
C ARG A 161 14.51 28.01 -12.42
N GLY A 162 14.28 26.75 -12.09
CA GLY A 162 13.23 25.92 -12.68
C GLY A 162 11.83 26.49 -12.44
N LEU A 163 11.52 26.95 -11.23
CA LEU A 163 10.25 27.59 -10.88
C LEU A 163 10.03 28.89 -11.68
N ARG A 164 11.09 29.69 -11.85
CA ARG A 164 11.05 30.91 -12.66
C ARG A 164 10.84 30.60 -14.15
N GLN A 165 11.43 29.52 -14.65
CA GLN A 165 11.23 29.06 -16.03
C GLN A 165 9.80 28.55 -16.23
N LEU A 166 9.29 27.74 -15.29
CA LEU A 166 7.90 27.28 -15.31
C LEU A 166 6.90 28.44 -15.32
N LYS A 167 7.13 29.48 -14.49
CA LYS A 167 6.33 30.70 -14.50
C LYS A 167 6.29 31.36 -15.89
N LYS A 168 7.44 31.46 -16.56
CA LYS A 168 7.53 32.05 -17.91
C LYS A 168 6.78 31.22 -18.94
N GLU A 169 6.98 29.90 -18.95
CA GLU A 169 6.31 28.99 -19.88
C GLU A 169 4.78 29.01 -19.74
N VAL A 170 4.29 28.95 -18.50
CA VAL A 170 2.84 29.03 -18.21
C VAL A 170 2.28 30.36 -18.70
N ASN A 171 3.00 31.47 -18.49
CA ASN A 171 2.56 32.79 -18.91
C ASN A 171 2.58 32.97 -20.44
N ILE A 172 3.62 32.47 -21.12
CA ILE A 172 3.71 32.48 -22.59
C ILE A 172 2.54 31.72 -23.19
N LYS A 173 2.26 30.50 -22.69
CA LYS A 173 1.12 29.70 -23.17
C LYS A 173 -0.22 30.38 -22.88
N HIS A 174 -0.39 31.00 -21.72
CA HIS A 174 -1.60 31.73 -21.39
C HIS A 174 -1.84 32.93 -22.31
N ILE A 175 -0.79 33.69 -22.63
CA ILE A 175 -0.86 34.82 -23.57
C ILE A 175 -1.17 34.31 -24.98
N ALA A 176 -0.49 33.26 -25.44
CA ALA A 176 -0.73 32.68 -26.77
C ALA A 176 -2.17 32.17 -26.91
N LEU A 177 -2.71 31.49 -25.90
CA LEU A 177 -4.11 31.04 -25.88
C LEU A 177 -5.09 32.22 -25.92
N LYS A 178 -4.82 33.29 -25.17
CA LYS A 178 -5.65 34.50 -25.23
C LYS A 178 -5.60 35.19 -26.58
N GLN A 179 -4.42 35.25 -27.21
CA GLN A 179 -4.25 35.81 -28.55
C GLN A 179 -4.99 34.97 -29.59
N GLN A 180 -4.88 33.64 -29.53
CA GLN A 180 -5.60 32.72 -30.41
C GLN A 180 -7.12 32.87 -30.26
N ALA A 181 -7.63 32.87 -29.03
CA ALA A 181 -9.06 33.07 -28.77
C ALA A 181 -9.57 34.43 -29.29
N THR A 182 -8.73 35.48 -29.23
CA THR A 182 -9.07 36.81 -29.77
C THR A 182 -9.13 36.80 -31.29
N LEU A 183 -8.16 36.14 -31.96
CA LEU A 183 -8.14 35.99 -33.42
C LEU A 183 -9.33 35.15 -33.91
N ASP A 184 -9.62 34.03 -33.24
CA ASP A 184 -10.75 33.16 -33.59
C ASP A 184 -12.08 33.94 -33.46
N THR A 185 -12.24 34.72 -32.39
CA THR A 185 -13.42 35.58 -32.21
C THR A 185 -13.57 36.60 -33.33
N PHE A 186 -12.47 37.22 -33.76
CA PHE A 186 -12.48 38.19 -34.87
C PHE A 186 -12.90 37.53 -36.18
N ILE A 187 -12.29 36.39 -36.54
CA ILE A 187 -12.59 35.65 -37.77
C ILE A 187 -14.06 35.19 -37.81
N HIS A 188 -14.59 34.73 -36.68
CA HIS A 188 -15.99 34.28 -36.58
C HIS A 188 -17.01 35.42 -36.47
N SER A 189 -16.58 36.67 -36.22
CA SER A 189 -17.45 37.85 -36.15
C SER A 189 -17.57 38.62 -37.47
N THR A 190 -16.76 38.30 -38.47
CA THR A 190 -16.73 38.98 -39.78
C THR A 190 -17.41 38.18 -40.91
N ASN A 191 -18.17 37.14 -40.56
CA ASN A 191 -19.13 36.42 -41.43
C ASN A 191 -20.55 36.68 -40.94
#